data_AF-A0A848V5K9-F1
#
_entry.id   AF-A0A848V5K9-F1
#
_cell.length_a   1.000
_cell.length_b   1.000
_cell.length_c   1.000
_cell.angle_alpha   90.00
_cell.angle_beta   90.00
_cell.angle_gamma   90.00
#
_symmetry.space_group_name_H-M   'P 1'
#
loop_
_entity.id
_entity.type
_entity.pdbx_description
1 polymer ?
#
loop_
_entity_poly.entity_id
_entity_poly.type
_entity_poly.pdbx_seq_one_letter_code
_entity_poly.pdbx_strand_id
1 'polypeptide(L)'
;MPHGETPYPKSKDAQRRLFDRIIRAGRDGKSHSQIAEMIGIGRDTLQNWIVEQPDLSRVMTLADDYALAWWESLGQRQAETKEGNSSVFMFIMKNRFDMDYGKDTGFALSPDSGDHELAALSPETRNALRALLRDAAARDHRTEPDQGPADPGPAGL
;
A
#
# COMPACT_ATOMS: atom_id res chain seq x y z
N MET A 1 6.76 19.18 -28.58
CA MET A 1 8.17 19.65 -28.67
C MET A 1 9.03 18.46 -29.07
N PRO A 2 9.99 18.59 -30.00
CA PRO A 2 10.87 17.48 -30.35
C PRO A 2 11.73 17.17 -29.12
N HIS A 3 11.58 15.97 -28.55
CA HIS A 3 12.41 15.46 -27.47
C HIS A 3 13.78 15.07 -28.02
N GLY A 4 14.57 16.07 -28.45
CA GLY A 4 16.00 15.87 -28.62
C GLY A 4 16.61 15.57 -27.25
N GLU A 5 17.62 14.70 -27.21
CA GLU A 5 18.38 14.40 -25.99
C GLU A 5 18.92 15.70 -25.41
N THR A 6 18.21 16.23 -24.41
CA THR A 6 18.67 17.42 -23.70
C THR A 6 19.86 16.95 -22.85
N PRO A 7 21.05 17.56 -22.99
CA PRO A 7 22.21 17.15 -22.23
C PRO A 7 22.12 17.63 -20.78
N TYR A 8 22.71 16.87 -19.85
CA TYR A 8 22.81 17.27 -18.45
C TYR A 8 23.62 18.59 -18.32
N PRO A 9 23.20 19.56 -17.49
CA PRO A 9 23.89 20.84 -17.37
C PRO A 9 25.33 20.67 -16.85
N LYS A 10 26.29 21.28 -17.54
CA LYS A 10 27.72 21.18 -17.19
C LYS A 10 28.19 22.20 -16.16
N SER A 11 27.57 23.38 -16.11
CA SER A 11 27.96 24.43 -15.15
C SER A 11 27.32 24.21 -13.79
N LYS A 12 28.07 24.45 -12.70
CA LYS A 12 27.57 24.37 -11.32
C LYS A 12 26.34 25.25 -11.08
N ASP A 13 26.28 26.45 -11.65
CA ASP A 13 25.13 27.34 -11.48
C ASP A 13 23.85 26.78 -12.11
N ALA A 14 23.96 26.16 -13.29
CA ALA A 14 22.82 25.51 -13.93
C ALA A 14 22.39 24.25 -13.19
N GLN A 15 23.34 23.45 -12.68
CA GLN A 15 23.04 22.29 -11.83
C GLN A 15 22.33 22.71 -10.55
N ARG A 16 22.81 23.77 -9.88
CA ARG A 16 22.16 24.32 -8.69
C ARG A 16 20.72 24.74 -8.96
N ARG A 17 20.47 25.47 -10.06
CA ARG A 17 19.09 25.84 -10.46
C ARG A 17 18.23 24.63 -10.77
N LEU A 18 18.79 23.60 -11.41
CA LEU A 18 18.09 22.34 -11.66
C LEU A 18 17.69 21.66 -10.33
N PHE A 19 18.64 21.54 -9.40
CA PHE A 19 18.41 20.92 -8.09
C PHE A 19 17.36 21.67 -7.27
N ASP A 20 17.43 23.01 -7.25
CA ASP A 20 16.43 23.85 -6.57
C ASP A 20 15.02 23.61 -7.14
N ARG A 21 14.88 23.43 -8.45
CA ARG A 21 13.59 23.14 -9.09
C ARG A 21 13.07 21.75 -8.71
N ILE A 22 13.95 20.75 -8.72
CA ILE A 22 13.60 19.36 -8.34
C ILE A 22 13.12 19.31 -6.89
N ILE A 23 13.85 19.94 -5.96
CA ILE A 23 13.47 20.00 -4.55
C ILE A 23 12.10 20.67 -4.37
N ARG A 24 11.86 21.79 -5.07
CA ARG A 24 10.55 22.47 -5.02
C ARG A 24 9.44 21.56 -5.52
N ALA A 25 9.66 20.85 -6.62
CA ALA A 25 8.68 19.90 -7.15
C ALA A 25 8.41 18.75 -6.17
N GLY A 26 9.43 18.22 -5.49
CA GLY A 26 9.26 17.26 -4.40
C GLY A 26 8.35 17.79 -3.30
N ARG A 27 8.58 19.02 -2.83
CA ARG A 27 7.73 19.69 -1.82
C ARG A 27 6.29 19.92 -2.27
N ASP A 28 6.03 19.93 -3.57
CA ASP A 28 4.69 20.02 -4.16
C ASP A 28 4.08 18.63 -4.45
N GLY A 29 4.68 17.54 -3.95
CA GLY A 29 4.19 16.17 -4.13
C GLY A 29 4.35 15.62 -5.55
N LYS A 30 5.18 16.24 -6.41
CA LYS A 30 5.28 15.90 -7.84
C LYS A 30 6.01 14.59 -8.06
N SER A 31 5.53 13.77 -9.00
CA SER A 31 6.18 12.51 -9.41
C SER A 31 7.38 12.77 -10.31
N HIS A 32 8.23 11.75 -10.53
CA HIS A 32 9.36 11.85 -11.46
C HIS A 32 8.91 12.25 -12.88
N SER A 33 7.77 11.76 -13.35
CA SER A 33 7.20 12.16 -14.65
C SER A 33 6.85 13.65 -14.69
N GLN A 34 6.27 14.18 -13.61
CA GLN A 34 5.94 15.61 -13.50
C GLN A 34 7.21 16.47 -13.34
N ILE A 35 8.23 15.95 -12.66
CA ILE A 35 9.54 16.62 -12.55
C ILE A 35 10.21 16.71 -13.92
N ALA A 36 10.22 15.61 -14.68
CA ALA A 36 10.78 15.55 -16.03
C ALA A 36 10.08 16.53 -16.98
N GLU A 37 8.75 16.56 -16.96
CA GLU A 37 7.94 17.51 -17.74
C GLU A 37 8.27 18.96 -17.35
N MET A 38 8.30 19.26 -16.05
CA MET A 38 8.63 20.60 -15.54
C MET A 38 9.98 21.08 -16.06
N ILE A 39 11.02 20.22 -16.06
CA ILE A 39 12.36 20.59 -16.52
C ILE A 39 12.55 20.46 -18.04
N GLY A 40 11.53 20.01 -18.78
CA GLY A 40 11.49 19.98 -20.23
C GLY A 40 12.20 18.77 -20.86
N ILE A 41 12.32 17.64 -20.15
CA ILE A 41 12.98 16.44 -20.64
C ILE A 41 12.07 15.21 -20.58
N GLY A 42 12.45 14.14 -21.29
CA GLY A 42 11.76 12.84 -21.17
C GLY A 42 12.04 12.17 -19.83
N ARG A 43 11.10 11.36 -19.34
CA ARG A 43 11.29 10.59 -18.09
C ARG A 43 12.52 9.69 -18.14
N ASP A 44 12.74 9.02 -19.27
CA ASP A 44 13.89 8.12 -19.45
C ASP A 44 15.21 8.90 -19.39
N THR A 45 15.24 10.12 -19.93
CA THR A 45 16.40 11.03 -19.81
C THR A 45 16.68 11.39 -18.35
N LEU A 46 15.64 11.72 -17.57
CA LEU A 46 15.79 11.99 -16.14
C LEU A 46 16.36 10.76 -15.41
N GLN A 47 15.85 9.57 -15.71
CA GLN A 47 16.33 8.33 -15.09
C GLN A 47 17.80 8.06 -15.41
N ASN A 48 18.21 8.26 -16.67
CA ASN A 48 19.60 8.13 -17.07
C ASN A 48 20.49 9.13 -16.32
N TRP A 49 20.07 10.39 -16.20
CA TRP A 49 20.81 11.39 -15.43
C TRP A 49 20.96 11.00 -13.97
N ILE A 50 19.93 10.43 -13.33
CA ILE A 50 19.98 9.97 -11.93
C ILE A 50 21.04 8.89 -11.74
N VAL A 51 21.13 7.94 -12.68
CA VAL A 51 22.12 6.86 -12.63
C VAL A 51 23.55 7.40 -12.81
N GLU A 52 23.73 8.34 -13.74
CA GLU A 52 25.06 8.85 -14.11
C GLU A 52 25.60 9.93 -13.15
N GLN A 53 24.72 10.64 -12.43
CA GLN A 53 25.09 11.83 -11.64
C GLN A 53 24.74 11.62 -10.15
N PRO A 54 25.71 11.26 -9.29
CA PRO A 54 25.46 10.98 -7.87
C PRO A 54 24.81 12.14 -7.09
N ASP A 55 25.19 13.37 -7.40
CA ASP A 55 24.60 14.57 -6.76
C ASP A 55 23.11 14.72 -7.11
N LEU A 56 22.75 14.46 -8.38
CA LEU A 56 21.35 14.47 -8.80
C LEU A 56 20.57 13.36 -8.14
N SER A 57 21.15 12.15 -8.04
CA SER A 57 20.53 11.03 -7.34
C SER A 57 20.17 11.38 -5.90
N ARG A 58 21.10 11.97 -5.14
CA ARG A 58 20.86 12.44 -3.77
C ARG A 58 19.75 13.50 -3.71
N VAL A 59 19.71 14.42 -4.68
CA VAL A 59 18.67 15.46 -4.77
C VAL A 59 17.30 14.85 -5.07
N MET A 60 17.24 13.83 -5.93
CA MET A 60 16.01 13.13 -6.25
C MET A 60 15.49 12.32 -5.06
N THR A 61 16.36 11.62 -4.32
CA THR A 61 15.98 10.97 -3.06
C THR A 61 15.36 11.97 -2.10
N LEU A 62 16.01 13.13 -1.90
CA LEU A 62 15.46 14.17 -1.02
C LEU A 62 14.12 14.74 -1.54
N ALA A 63 13.94 14.85 -2.86
CA ALA A 63 12.67 15.28 -3.44
C ALA A 63 11.57 14.23 -3.25
N ASP A 64 11.90 12.93 -3.29
CA ASP A 64 10.97 11.84 -3.00
C ASP A 64 10.54 11.85 -1.53
N ASP A 65 11.46 12.07 -0.60
CA ASP A 65 11.15 12.25 0.83
C ASP A 65 10.19 13.43 1.06
N TYR A 66 10.45 14.56 0.40
CA TYR A 66 9.54 15.72 0.46
C TYR A 66 8.18 15.42 -0.16
N ALA A 67 8.14 14.66 -1.25
CA ALA A 67 6.88 14.28 -1.87
C ALA A 67 6.08 13.36 -0.95
N LEU A 68 6.72 12.39 -0.30
CA LEU A 68 6.09 11.51 0.67
C LEU A 68 5.44 12.33 1.80
N ALA A 69 6.21 13.21 2.44
CA ALA A 69 5.70 14.07 3.52
C ALA A 69 4.52 14.96 3.07
N TRP A 70 4.56 15.46 1.83
CA TRP A 70 3.45 16.23 1.26
C TRP A 70 2.18 15.39 1.13
N TRP A 71 2.30 14.15 0.62
CA TRP A 71 1.16 13.24 0.47
C TRP A 71 0.61 12.78 1.81
N GLU A 72 1.45 12.51 2.80
CA GLU A 72 1.00 12.19 4.17
C GLU A 72 0.24 13.36 4.80
N SER A 73 0.74 14.58 4.62
CA SER A 73 0.06 15.80 5.07
C SER A 73 -1.29 15.99 4.36
N LEU A 74 -1.39 15.64 3.08
CA LEU A 74 -2.67 15.64 2.36
C LEU A 74 -3.64 14.62 2.95
N GLY A 75 -3.17 13.40 3.22
CA GLY A 75 -3.97 12.35 3.85
C GLY A 75 -4.51 12.77 5.21
N GLN A 76 -3.68 13.39 6.05
CA GLN A 76 -4.09 13.95 7.34
C GLN A 76 -5.22 14.98 7.17
N ARG A 77 -5.06 15.94 6.26
CA ARG A 77 -6.10 16.96 5.99
C ARG A 77 -7.40 16.33 5.50
N GLN A 78 -7.33 15.32 4.62
CA GLN A 78 -8.51 14.61 4.12
C GLN A 78 -9.23 13.85 5.25
N ALA A 79 -8.49 13.27 6.19
CA ALA A 79 -9.06 12.59 7.36
C ALA A 79 -9.78 13.57 8.31
N GLU A 80 -9.20 14.75 8.55
CA GLU A 80 -9.79 15.79 9.41
C GLU A 80 -11.06 16.41 8.81
N THR A 81 -11.02 16.72 7.51
CA THR A 81 -12.13 17.37 6.78
C THR A 81 -13.21 16.40 6.31
N LYS A 82 -12.91 15.10 6.26
CA LYS A 82 -13.70 14.06 5.58
C LYS A 82 -13.92 14.35 4.09
N GLU A 83 -13.08 15.17 3.50
CA GLU A 83 -13.10 15.48 2.07
C GLU A 83 -12.06 14.63 1.34
N GLY A 84 -12.35 14.29 0.08
CA GLY A 84 -11.48 13.49 -0.76
C GLY A 84 -11.86 12.00 -0.84
N ASN A 85 -11.14 11.27 -1.68
CA ASN A 85 -11.39 9.86 -1.94
C ASN A 85 -10.28 9.02 -1.29
N SER A 86 -10.58 8.43 -0.14
CA SER A 86 -9.65 7.63 0.65
C SER A 86 -9.13 6.41 -0.12
N SER A 87 -9.96 5.79 -0.98
CA SER A 87 -9.55 4.66 -1.81
C SER A 87 -8.52 5.07 -2.86
N VAL A 88 -8.73 6.22 -3.52
CA VAL A 88 -7.77 6.78 -4.50
C VAL A 88 -6.48 7.17 -3.79
N PHE A 89 -6.57 7.83 -2.63
CA PHE A 89 -5.41 8.21 -1.84
C PHE A 89 -4.57 6.97 -1.47
N MET A 90 -5.20 5.95 -0.89
CA MET A 90 -4.50 4.70 -0.54
C MET A 90 -3.86 4.02 -1.76
N PHE A 91 -4.54 4.01 -2.91
CA PHE A 91 -3.98 3.42 -4.13
C PHE A 91 -2.75 4.19 -4.61
N ILE A 92 -2.78 5.51 -4.57
CA ILE A 92 -1.63 6.35 -4.91
C ILE A 92 -0.47 6.09 -3.93
N MET A 93 -0.73 6.12 -2.62
CA MET A 93 0.30 5.91 -1.60
C MET A 93 1.01 4.57 -1.78
N LYS A 94 0.25 3.48 -1.96
CA LYS A 94 0.81 2.13 -2.14
C LYS A 94 1.66 2.00 -3.40
N ASN A 95 1.19 2.52 -4.53
CA ASN A 95 1.91 2.37 -5.79
C ASN A 95 3.11 3.30 -5.90
N ARG A 96 3.05 4.46 -5.26
CA ARG A 96 4.07 5.50 -5.36
C ARG A 96 5.17 5.34 -4.31
N PHE A 97 4.81 4.92 -3.12
CA PHE A 97 5.69 4.76 -1.97
C PHE A 97 5.64 3.32 -1.47
N ASP A 98 5.89 2.37 -2.38
CA ASP A 98 5.75 0.94 -2.11
C ASP A 98 6.70 0.46 -1.01
N MET A 99 7.87 1.09 -0.84
CA MET A 99 8.76 0.73 0.27
C MET A 99 8.17 1.06 1.65
N ASP A 100 7.37 2.13 1.75
CA ASP A 100 6.80 2.60 3.02
C ASP A 100 5.37 2.09 3.25
N TYR A 101 4.58 1.94 2.18
CA TYR A 101 3.15 1.60 2.21
C TYR A 101 2.80 0.32 1.46
N GLY A 102 3.78 -0.34 0.86
CA GLY A 102 3.61 -1.62 0.19
C GLY A 102 3.10 -2.68 1.16
N LYS A 103 2.62 -3.79 0.61
CA LYS A 103 2.25 -4.93 1.45
C LYS A 103 3.54 -5.53 2.01
N ASP A 104 3.64 -5.60 3.33
CA ASP A 104 4.49 -6.59 3.97
C ASP A 104 4.04 -7.96 3.44
N THR A 105 4.85 -8.57 2.56
CA THR A 105 4.69 -9.99 2.19
C THR A 105 5.19 -10.90 3.30
N GLY A 106 5.31 -10.39 4.53
CA GLY A 106 5.59 -11.10 5.77
C GLY A 106 4.43 -12.02 6.18
N PHE A 107 3.94 -12.83 5.25
CA PHE A 107 3.28 -14.09 5.51
C PHE A 107 3.47 -14.95 4.26
N ALA A 108 4.66 -15.56 4.14
CA ALA A 108 4.84 -16.69 3.24
C ALA A 108 4.08 -17.89 3.83
N LEU A 109 2.75 -17.89 3.68
CA LEU A 109 2.03 -19.16 3.58
C LEU A 109 2.38 -19.70 2.20
N SER A 110 3.34 -20.62 2.18
CA SER A 110 3.59 -21.47 1.04
C SER A 110 2.25 -22.13 0.65
N PRO A 111 1.94 -22.32 -0.64
CA PRO A 111 0.74 -23.05 -1.07
C PRO A 111 0.67 -24.49 -0.54
N ASP A 112 1.79 -25.03 -0.05
CA ASP A 112 1.90 -26.35 0.60
C ASP A 112 1.40 -26.35 2.07
N SER A 113 1.15 -25.18 2.67
CA SER A 113 0.80 -25.07 4.10
C SER A 113 -0.66 -25.43 4.44
N GLY A 114 -1.36 -26.14 3.56
CA GLY A 114 -2.72 -26.65 3.81
C GLY A 114 -2.75 -28.06 4.43
N ASP A 115 -1.75 -28.89 4.16
CA ASP A 115 -1.79 -30.32 4.52
C ASP A 115 -0.66 -30.78 5.46
N HIS A 116 0.41 -29.99 5.58
CA HIS A 116 1.61 -30.44 6.32
C HIS A 116 1.49 -30.36 7.84
N GLU A 117 0.58 -29.57 8.39
CA GLU A 117 0.52 -29.36 9.85
C GLU A 117 -0.19 -30.50 10.59
N LEU A 118 -1.10 -31.22 9.94
CA LEU A 118 -1.70 -32.43 10.53
C LEU A 118 -0.79 -33.65 10.38
N ALA A 119 -0.08 -33.77 9.25
CA ALA A 119 0.80 -34.90 8.95
C ALA A 119 2.03 -34.97 9.87
N ALA A 120 2.50 -33.84 10.37
CA ALA A 120 3.62 -33.72 11.31
C ALA A 120 3.26 -34.10 12.77
N LEU A 121 1.97 -34.12 13.12
CA LEU A 121 1.51 -34.57 14.43
C LEU A 121 1.54 -36.09 14.52
N SER A 122 1.85 -36.62 15.70
CA SER A 122 1.75 -38.06 15.94
C SER A 122 0.31 -38.55 15.61
N PRO A 123 0.15 -39.81 15.17
CA PRO A 123 -1.18 -40.36 14.88
C PRO A 123 -2.17 -40.15 16.03
N GLU A 124 -1.69 -40.25 17.27
CA GLU A 124 -2.47 -40.05 18.50
C GLU A 124 -2.96 -38.61 18.62
N THR A 125 -2.07 -37.64 18.41
CA THR A 125 -2.39 -36.21 18.51
C THR A 125 -3.38 -35.79 17.43
N ARG A 126 -3.19 -36.31 16.21
CA ARG A 126 -4.11 -36.07 15.08
C ARG A 126 -5.50 -36.65 15.33
N ASN A 127 -5.57 -37.84 15.92
CA ASN A 127 -6.84 -38.48 16.25
C ASN A 127 -7.57 -37.76 17.39
N ALA A 128 -6.83 -37.30 18.41
CA ALA A 128 -7.37 -36.51 19.51
C ALA A 128 -7.96 -35.17 19.02
N LEU A 129 -7.25 -34.45 18.15
CA LEU A 129 -7.72 -33.20 17.56
C LEU A 129 -8.98 -33.40 16.71
N ARG A 130 -9.03 -34.47 15.90
CA ARG A 130 -10.22 -34.83 15.11
C ARG A 130 -11.42 -35.23 15.98
N ALA A 131 -11.18 -35.82 17.14
CA ALA A 131 -12.26 -36.10 18.10
C ALA A 131 -12.81 -34.79 18.68
N LEU A 132 -11.93 -33.89 19.15
CA LEU A 132 -12.32 -32.60 19.70
C LEU A 132 -13.10 -31.72 18.72
N LEU A 133 -12.67 -31.65 17.46
CA LEU A 133 -13.35 -30.85 16.43
C LEU A 133 -14.74 -31.40 16.09
N ARG A 134 -14.92 -32.73 16.07
CA ARG A 134 -16.24 -33.34 15.88
C ARG A 134 -17.16 -33.10 17.07
N ASP A 135 -16.61 -33.17 18.28
CA ASP A 135 -17.35 -32.93 19.51
C ASP A 135 -17.79 -31.46 19.62
N ALA A 136 -16.95 -30.52 19.18
CA ALA A 136 -17.27 -29.10 19.10
C ALA A 136 -18.38 -28.84 18.06
N ALA A 137 -18.28 -29.42 16.87
CA ALA A 137 -19.32 -29.31 15.84
C ALA A 137 -20.67 -29.91 16.29
N ALA A 138 -20.65 -30.99 17.07
CA ALA A 138 -21.85 -31.60 17.63
C ALA A 138 -22.50 -30.79 18.77
N ARG A 139 -21.74 -29.89 19.42
CA ARG A 139 -22.27 -28.97 20.44
C ARG A 139 -22.90 -27.73 19.83
N ASP A 140 -22.38 -27.27 18.69
CA ASP A 140 -22.91 -26.10 17.98
C ASP A 140 -24.31 -26.36 17.40
N HIS A 141 -24.57 -27.60 16.96
CA HIS A 141 -25.91 -28.02 16.51
C HIS A 141 -26.93 -28.27 17.64
N ARG A 142 -26.57 -28.05 18.92
CA ARG A 142 -27.48 -28.27 20.06
C ARG A 142 -28.14 -26.97 20.59
N THR A 143 -28.13 -25.91 19.79
CA THR A 143 -28.97 -24.72 20.00
C THR A 143 -30.11 -24.69 18.98
N GLU A 144 -31.12 -25.55 19.19
CA GLU A 144 -32.44 -25.27 18.63
C GLU A 144 -33.11 -24.17 19.47
N PRO A 145 -33.78 -23.19 18.85
CA PRO A 145 -34.61 -22.25 19.58
C PRO A 145 -35.82 -23.00 20.17
N ASP A 146 -35.93 -22.94 21.49
CA ASP A 146 -37.11 -23.30 22.26
C ASP A 146 -38.35 -22.64 21.62
N GLN A 147 -39.16 -23.43 20.91
CA GLN A 147 -40.50 -23.01 20.50
C GLN A 147 -41.37 -22.99 21.76
N GLY A 148 -41.32 -21.87 22.47
CA GLY A 148 -42.24 -21.56 23.56
C GLY A 148 -43.70 -21.74 23.12
N PRO A 149 -44.59 -22.10 24.04
CA PRO A 149 -45.94 -22.52 23.71
C PRO A 149 -46.71 -21.43 22.96
N ALA A 150 -47.35 -21.83 21.86
CA ALA A 150 -48.20 -20.99 21.03
C ALA A 150 -49.28 -20.31 21.88
N ASP A 151 -49.29 -18.98 21.83
CA ASP A 151 -50.30 -18.11 22.43
C ASP A 151 -51.62 -18.23 21.63
N PRO A 152 -52.72 -18.76 22.21
CA PRO A 152 -54.01 -18.71 21.54
C PRO A 152 -54.57 -17.29 21.70
N GLY A 153 -54.43 -16.50 20.64
CA GLY A 153 -55.02 -15.16 20.55
C GLY A 153 -56.53 -15.15 20.87
N PRO A 154 -57.06 -14.04 21.39
CA PRO A 154 -58.44 -13.98 21.87
C PRO A 154 -59.42 -14.03 20.70
N ALA A 155 -60.28 -15.05 20.69
CA ALA A 155 -61.51 -15.07 19.90
C ALA A 155 -62.58 -14.25 20.61
N GLY A 156 -63.26 -13.39 19.84
CA GLY A 156 -64.16 -12.32 20.29
C GLY A 156 -65.29 -12.68 21.27
N LEU A 157 -65.73 -11.68 22.04
CA LEU A 157 -66.87 -10.81 21.73
C LEU A 157 -66.88 -9.61 22.70
#